data_AF-A0A1T4V250-F1
#
_entry.id   AF-A0A1T4V250-F1
#
_cell.length_a   1.000
_cell.length_b   1.000
_cell.length_c   1.000
_cell.angle_alpha   90.00
_cell.angle_beta   90.00
_cell.angle_gamma   90.00
#
_symmetry.space_group_name_H-M   'P 1'
#
loop_
_entity.id
_entity.type
_entity.pdbx_description
1 polymer ?
#
loop_
_entity_poly.entity_id
_entity_poly.type
_entity_poly.pdbx_seq_one_letter_code
_entity_poly.pdbx_strand_id
1 'polypeptide(L)'
;MTQINNVYGANSINLDGIDLKSMSPFTAAALVQLEIAKTNKDSATRYINEMKSQNDQARKFMEQADALKAINSNPAYAKYNLPEDLEAMKKTLADVEYVEKTYEKMEAQIADGTLKADKNGLYTMDKTTDDKLHDFVNKAGHSNFPNIVRTADGSFDNLHFKYELDDGLKEIKQYKEFLTSMIKSVENGTIPKDMLGKGKTLDTNNINSLITSLQHKAENCNSDNQTQMVKLQDKMGQYNAYVSGSSDMIKTGSQLQQSILRN
;
A
#
# COMPACT_ATOMS: atom_id res chain seq x y z
N MET A 1 -12.99 -8.98 52.29
CA MET A 1 -13.67 -10.27 52.47
C MET A 1 -15.12 -10.10 52.04
N THR A 2 -15.44 -10.43 50.80
CA THR A 2 -16.78 -10.26 50.26
C THR A 2 -17.57 -11.53 50.51
N GLN A 3 -18.63 -11.42 51.31
CA GLN A 3 -19.53 -12.51 51.70
C GLN A 3 -20.20 -13.14 50.48
N ILE A 4 -20.15 -14.47 50.40
CA ILE A 4 -21.00 -15.28 49.52
C ILE A 4 -22.39 -15.29 50.16
N ASN A 5 -23.32 -14.56 49.54
CA ASN A 5 -24.71 -14.51 49.98
C ASN A 5 -25.50 -15.64 49.31
N ASN A 6 -26.33 -16.31 50.11
CA ASN A 6 -27.20 -17.43 49.75
C ASN A 6 -27.96 -17.20 48.43
N VAL A 7 -27.82 -18.13 47.48
CA VAL A 7 -28.68 -18.27 46.31
C VAL A 7 -29.55 -19.52 46.49
N TYR A 8 -30.56 -19.42 47.36
CA TYR A 8 -31.76 -20.25 47.31
C TYR A 8 -32.87 -19.41 46.68
N GLY A 9 -32.81 -19.24 45.36
CA GLY A 9 -33.81 -18.52 44.58
C GLY A 9 -33.96 -19.21 43.24
N ALA A 10 -35.17 -19.68 42.96
CA ALA A 10 -35.54 -20.48 41.79
C ALA A 10 -35.51 -19.68 40.48
N ASN A 11 -34.36 -19.13 40.10
CA ASN A 11 -34.18 -18.55 38.77
C ASN A 11 -33.90 -19.68 37.78
N SER A 12 -34.70 -19.73 36.71
CA SER A 12 -34.51 -20.63 35.58
C SER A 12 -33.17 -20.31 34.92
N ILE A 13 -32.31 -21.32 34.80
CA ILE A 13 -31.15 -21.21 33.91
C ILE A 13 -31.75 -21.42 32.52
N ASN A 14 -31.95 -20.33 31.79
CA ASN A 14 -32.48 -20.32 30.43
C ASN A 14 -31.31 -20.08 29.47
N LEU A 15 -31.15 -20.95 28.48
CA LEU A 15 -30.23 -20.76 27.35
C LEU A 15 -31.11 -20.48 26.12
N ASP A 16 -31.09 -19.27 25.58
CA ASP A 16 -31.91 -18.84 24.42
C ASP A 16 -33.40 -19.28 24.49
N GLY A 17 -34.03 -19.19 25.67
CA GLY A 17 -35.45 -19.49 25.87
C GLY A 17 -35.80 -20.96 26.09
N ILE A 18 -34.79 -21.83 26.25
CA ILE A 18 -34.96 -23.24 26.59
C ILE A 18 -34.83 -23.43 28.11
N ASP A 19 -35.90 -23.93 28.75
CA ASP A 19 -35.89 -24.27 30.18
C ASP A 19 -35.10 -25.57 30.43
N LEU A 20 -33.85 -25.39 30.84
CA LEU A 20 -32.90 -26.47 31.14
C LEU A 20 -33.40 -27.42 32.24
N LYS A 21 -34.37 -27.04 33.08
CA LYS A 21 -34.94 -27.91 34.12
C LYS A 21 -35.88 -28.98 33.60
N SER A 22 -36.46 -28.77 32.41
CA SER A 22 -37.40 -29.70 31.77
C SER A 22 -36.72 -30.70 30.83
N MET A 23 -35.41 -30.55 30.61
CA MET A 23 -34.62 -31.38 29.69
C MET A 23 -33.87 -32.50 30.40
N SER A 24 -33.54 -33.56 29.66
CA SER A 24 -32.59 -34.57 30.13
C SER A 24 -31.26 -33.87 30.49
N PRO A 25 -30.64 -34.20 31.65
CA PRO A 25 -29.35 -33.64 32.05
C PRO A 25 -28.26 -33.78 30.98
N PHE A 26 -28.29 -34.84 30.18
CA PHE A 26 -27.37 -35.05 29.06
C PHE A 26 -27.60 -34.04 27.92
N THR A 27 -28.86 -33.74 27.59
CA THR A 27 -29.19 -32.76 26.57
C THR A 27 -28.89 -31.34 27.05
N ALA A 28 -29.16 -31.03 28.32
CA ALA A 28 -28.78 -29.76 28.93
C ALA A 28 -27.26 -29.54 28.91
N ALA A 29 -26.47 -30.55 29.29
CA ALA A 29 -25.01 -30.49 29.23
C ALA A 29 -24.48 -30.37 27.79
N ALA A 30 -25.08 -31.08 26.83
CA ALA A 30 -24.72 -31.00 25.42
C ALA A 30 -24.96 -29.59 24.85
N LEU A 31 -26.07 -28.94 25.19
CA LEU A 31 -26.39 -27.58 24.77
C LEU A 31 -25.42 -26.54 25.36
N VAL A 32 -25.08 -26.66 26.64
CA VAL A 32 -24.08 -25.79 27.27
C VAL A 32 -22.74 -25.89 26.55
N GLN A 33 -22.29 -27.10 26.22
CA GLN A 33 -21.05 -27.30 25.45
C GLN A 33 -21.13 -26.69 24.04
N LEU A 34 -22.27 -26.81 23.35
CA LEU A 34 -22.45 -26.19 22.03
C LEU A 34 -22.44 -24.66 22.09
N GLU A 35 -22.99 -24.06 23.13
CA GLU A 35 -22.98 -22.60 23.30
C GLU A 35 -21.57 -22.07 23.59
N ILE A 36 -20.78 -22.80 24.38
CA ILE A 36 -19.36 -22.50 24.57
C ILE A 36 -18.60 -22.65 23.24
N ALA A 37 -18.88 -23.72 22.48
CA ALA A 37 -18.29 -23.90 21.16
C ALA A 37 -18.62 -22.72 20.22
N LYS A 38 -19.88 -22.31 20.15
CA LYS A 38 -20.32 -21.15 19.36
C LYS A 38 -19.56 -19.87 19.75
N THR A 39 -19.44 -19.60 21.05
CA THR A 39 -18.67 -18.45 21.55
C THR A 39 -17.20 -18.49 21.11
N ASN A 40 -16.58 -19.68 21.13
CA ASN A 40 -15.20 -19.86 20.66
C ASN A 40 -15.07 -19.70 19.14
N LYS A 41 -16.05 -20.17 18.37
CA LYS A 41 -16.13 -19.96 16.92
C LYS A 41 -16.26 -18.49 16.56
N ASP A 42 -17.08 -17.74 17.28
CA ASP A 42 -17.27 -16.30 17.05
C ASP A 42 -15.98 -15.52 17.37
N SER A 43 -15.30 -15.89 18.45
CA SER A 43 -13.98 -15.34 18.81
C SER A 43 -12.93 -15.64 17.73
N ALA A 44 -12.88 -16.89 17.25
CA ALA A 44 -12.01 -17.31 16.15
C ALA A 44 -12.27 -16.51 14.87
N THR A 45 -13.55 -16.30 14.52
CA THR A 45 -13.96 -15.50 13.36
C THR A 45 -13.49 -14.05 13.50
N ARG A 46 -13.57 -13.47 14.71
CA ARG A 46 -13.05 -12.13 14.99
C ARG A 46 -11.55 -12.03 14.74
N TYR A 47 -10.75 -12.97 15.27
CA TYR A 47 -9.31 -13.00 15.02
C TYR A 47 -8.98 -13.15 13.53
N ILE A 48 -9.71 -13.97 12.79
CA ILE A 48 -9.50 -14.10 11.34
C ILE A 48 -9.70 -12.75 10.64
N ASN A 49 -10.74 -12.00 11.01
CA ASN A 49 -11.02 -10.70 10.41
C ASN A 49 -9.98 -9.65 10.79
N GLU A 50 -9.56 -9.61 12.05
CA GLU A 50 -8.48 -8.75 12.55
C GLU A 50 -7.18 -9.03 11.78
N MET A 51 -6.80 -10.31 11.62
CA MET A 51 -5.59 -10.70 10.90
C MET A 51 -5.63 -10.36 9.41
N LYS A 52 -6.79 -10.52 8.76
CA LYS A 52 -6.98 -10.11 7.35
C LYS A 52 -6.74 -8.61 7.19
N SER A 53 -7.32 -7.81 8.08
CA SER A 53 -7.13 -6.35 8.06
C SER A 53 -5.66 -5.97 8.28
N GLN A 54 -4.96 -6.63 9.21
CA GLN A 54 -3.54 -6.40 9.45
C GLN A 54 -2.66 -6.83 8.26
N ASN A 55 -2.98 -7.93 7.58
CA ASN A 55 -2.28 -8.34 6.35
C ASN A 55 -2.47 -7.31 5.23
N ASP A 56 -3.69 -6.79 5.06
CA ASP A 56 -3.94 -5.73 4.07
C ASP A 56 -3.16 -4.45 4.37
N GLN A 57 -3.02 -4.09 5.66
CA GLN A 57 -2.20 -2.94 6.07
C GLN A 57 -0.71 -3.20 5.83
N ALA A 58 -0.20 -4.38 6.20
CA ALA A 58 1.19 -4.76 5.96
C ALA A 58 1.55 -4.68 4.47
N ARG A 59 0.67 -5.21 3.61
CA ARG A 59 0.83 -5.11 2.14
C ARG A 59 0.92 -3.66 1.68
N LYS A 60 0.03 -2.78 2.17
CA LYS A 60 0.08 -1.35 1.84
C LYS A 60 1.41 -0.71 2.27
N PHE A 61 1.90 -0.98 3.48
CA PHE A 61 3.19 -0.45 3.92
C PHE A 61 4.36 -0.95 3.06
N MET A 62 4.33 -2.21 2.62
CA MET A 62 5.34 -2.74 1.70
C MET A 62 5.26 -2.08 0.32
N GLU A 63 4.06 -1.94 -0.26
CA GLU A 63 3.86 -1.24 -1.54
C GLU A 63 4.36 0.21 -1.48
N GLN A 64 4.11 0.91 -0.37
CA GLN A 64 4.63 2.25 -0.11
C GLN A 64 6.16 2.26 -0.01
N ALA A 65 6.76 1.32 0.73
CA ALA A 65 8.21 1.21 0.84
C ALA A 65 8.89 0.93 -0.52
N ASP A 66 8.29 0.09 -1.35
CA ASP A 66 8.83 -0.23 -2.67
C ASP A 66 8.71 0.95 -3.65
N ALA A 67 7.66 1.77 -3.54
CA ALA A 67 7.57 3.03 -4.29
C ALA A 67 8.71 4.00 -3.93
N LEU A 68 9.05 4.12 -2.64
CA LEU A 68 10.20 4.92 -2.19
C LEU A 68 11.53 4.34 -2.64
N LYS A 69 11.70 3.02 -2.61
CA LYS A 69 12.91 2.37 -3.14
C LYS A 69 13.11 2.66 -4.62
N ALA A 70 12.02 2.65 -5.41
CA ALA A 70 12.11 2.99 -6.83
C ALA A 70 12.66 4.40 -7.03
N ILE A 71 12.18 5.37 -6.26
CA ILE A 71 12.70 6.75 -6.26
C ILE A 71 14.17 6.77 -5.81
N ASN A 72 14.52 6.09 -4.73
CA ASN A 72 15.87 6.16 -4.16
C ASN A 72 16.92 5.33 -4.94
N SER A 73 16.48 4.46 -5.85
CA SER A 73 17.37 3.61 -6.65
C SER A 73 18.14 4.40 -7.71
N ASN A 74 17.61 5.55 -8.15
CA ASN A 74 18.26 6.39 -9.15
C ASN A 74 18.95 7.61 -8.50
N PRO A 75 20.29 7.64 -8.42
CA PRO A 75 21.01 8.73 -7.78
C PRO A 75 20.83 10.09 -8.49
N ALA A 76 20.40 10.10 -9.75
CA ALA A 76 20.08 11.35 -10.45
C ALA A 76 18.86 12.06 -9.84
N TYR A 77 17.91 11.31 -9.26
CA TYR A 77 16.69 11.89 -8.72
C TYR A 77 16.93 12.79 -7.52
N ALA A 78 18.00 12.53 -6.76
CA ALA A 78 18.43 13.36 -5.64
C ALA A 78 18.78 14.81 -6.04
N LYS A 79 19.13 15.02 -7.32
CA LYS A 79 19.56 16.33 -7.83
C LYS A 79 18.40 17.16 -8.38
N TYR A 80 17.24 16.56 -8.63
CA TYR A 80 16.08 17.31 -9.08
C TYR A 80 15.51 18.16 -7.96
N ASN A 81 15.19 19.40 -8.30
CA ASN A 81 14.36 20.24 -7.46
C ASN A 81 12.95 19.64 -7.38
N LEU A 82 12.40 19.61 -6.18
CA LEU A 82 11.04 19.15 -5.93
C LEU A 82 10.05 20.21 -6.41
N PRO A 83 9.00 19.81 -7.15
CA PRO A 83 7.91 20.72 -7.46
C PRO A 83 7.16 21.16 -6.19
N GLU A 84 6.43 22.27 -6.29
CA GLU A 84 5.81 22.93 -5.13
C GLU A 84 4.75 22.07 -4.45
N ASP A 85 3.92 21.40 -5.26
CA ASP A 85 2.84 20.53 -4.80
C ASP A 85 2.47 19.47 -5.86
N LEU A 86 1.47 18.65 -5.54
CA LEU A 86 0.97 17.58 -6.41
C LEU A 86 0.40 18.09 -7.73
N GLU A 87 -0.29 19.23 -7.73
CA GLU A 87 -0.90 19.79 -8.94
C GLU A 87 0.18 20.38 -9.86
N ALA A 88 1.18 21.05 -9.28
CA ALA A 88 2.37 21.49 -9.98
C ALA A 88 3.14 20.30 -10.60
N MET A 89 3.28 19.17 -9.88
CA MET A 89 3.87 17.96 -10.43
C MET A 89 3.09 17.42 -11.63
N LYS A 90 1.76 17.29 -11.51
CA LYS A 90 0.91 16.79 -12.59
C LYS A 90 0.95 17.68 -13.83
N LYS A 91 0.91 19.01 -13.62
CA LYS A 91 1.05 19.98 -14.72
C LYS A 91 2.41 19.84 -15.40
N THR A 92 3.49 19.79 -14.62
CA THR A 92 4.85 19.65 -15.14
C THR A 92 5.01 18.33 -15.90
N LEU A 93 4.42 17.23 -15.40
CA LEU A 93 4.42 15.94 -16.09
C LEU A 93 3.74 16.03 -17.46
N ALA A 94 2.60 16.71 -17.55
CA ALA A 94 1.90 16.91 -18.83
C ALA A 94 2.74 17.73 -19.83
N ASP A 95 3.48 18.73 -19.36
CA ASP A 95 4.40 19.50 -20.20
C ASP A 95 5.61 18.66 -20.64
N VAL A 96 6.16 17.83 -19.75
CA VAL A 96 7.23 16.87 -20.06
C VAL A 96 6.78 15.86 -21.12
N GLU A 97 5.59 15.26 -20.97
CA GLU A 97 5.02 14.32 -21.95
C GLU A 97 4.76 14.96 -23.31
N TYR A 98 4.36 16.24 -23.32
CA TYR A 98 4.18 16.99 -24.56
C TYR A 98 5.52 17.16 -25.28
N VAL A 99 6.55 17.59 -24.56
CA VAL A 99 7.88 17.84 -25.14
C VAL A 99 8.56 16.53 -25.57
N GLU A 100 8.47 15.47 -24.77
CA GLU A 100 8.95 14.12 -25.13
C GLU A 100 8.39 13.68 -26.49
N LYS A 101 7.08 13.81 -26.70
CA LYS A 101 6.45 13.46 -27.98
C LYS A 101 6.94 14.31 -29.14
N THR A 102 7.22 15.60 -28.90
CA THR A 102 7.81 16.46 -29.93
C THR A 102 9.23 16.02 -30.28
N TYR A 103 10.06 15.69 -29.28
CA TYR A 103 11.41 15.15 -29.50
C TYR A 103 11.37 13.84 -30.30
N GLU A 104 10.53 12.88 -29.89
CA GLU A 104 10.37 11.60 -30.60
C GLU A 104 9.92 11.80 -32.05
N LYS A 105 9.02 12.77 -32.28
CA LYS A 105 8.59 13.15 -33.63
C LYS A 105 9.75 13.75 -34.43
N MET A 106 10.52 14.67 -33.84
CA MET A 106 11.65 15.29 -34.51
C MET A 106 12.73 14.25 -34.86
N GLU A 107 13.08 13.34 -33.96
CA GLU A 107 14.01 12.24 -34.24
C GLU A 107 13.54 11.37 -35.42
N ALA A 108 12.26 11.01 -35.45
CA ALA A 108 11.67 10.25 -36.55
C ALA A 108 11.75 11.01 -37.88
N GLN A 109 11.43 12.31 -37.86
CA GLN A 109 11.50 13.17 -39.05
C GLN A 109 12.94 13.45 -39.52
N ILE A 110 13.91 13.40 -38.61
CA ILE A 110 15.34 13.48 -38.96
C ILE A 110 15.77 12.18 -39.62
N ALA A 111 15.34 11.03 -39.08
CA ALA A 111 15.69 9.71 -39.60
C ALA A 111 15.09 9.45 -41.00
N ASP A 112 13.86 9.93 -41.25
CA ASP A 112 13.20 9.81 -42.56
C ASP A 112 13.58 10.92 -43.56
N GLY A 113 14.31 11.95 -43.09
CA GLY A 113 14.79 13.06 -43.90
C GLY A 113 13.75 14.16 -44.19
N THR A 114 12.56 14.10 -43.58
CA THR A 114 11.51 15.12 -43.74
C THR A 114 11.80 16.39 -42.97
N LEU A 115 12.51 16.32 -41.84
CA LEU A 115 13.03 17.47 -41.12
C LEU A 115 14.50 17.71 -41.51
N LYS A 116 14.77 18.88 -42.09
CA LYS A 116 16.12 19.27 -42.53
C LYS A 116 16.72 20.26 -41.55
N ALA A 117 18.00 20.08 -41.27
CA ALA A 117 18.78 21.04 -40.52
C ALA A 117 18.93 22.36 -41.30
N ASP A 118 19.15 23.45 -40.57
CA ASP A 118 19.54 24.72 -41.13
C ASP A 118 20.97 24.68 -41.71
N LYS A 119 21.45 25.81 -42.22
CA LYS A 119 22.81 25.95 -42.78
C LYS A 119 23.94 25.63 -41.79
N ASN A 120 23.66 25.63 -40.49
CA ASN A 120 24.61 25.36 -39.42
C ASN A 120 24.48 23.94 -38.86
N GLY A 121 23.57 23.11 -39.40
CA GLY A 121 23.32 21.76 -38.89
C GLY A 121 22.36 21.69 -37.70
N LEU A 122 21.61 22.77 -37.42
CA LEU A 122 20.68 22.87 -36.30
C LEU A 122 19.24 22.62 -36.72
N TYR A 123 18.46 22.02 -35.83
CA TYR A 123 17.04 21.75 -35.99
C TYR A 123 16.23 22.70 -35.12
N THR A 124 15.21 23.32 -35.72
CA THR A 124 14.38 24.30 -35.02
C THR A 124 13.19 23.64 -34.33
N MET A 125 13.06 23.85 -33.03
CA MET A 125 11.89 23.49 -32.25
C MET A 125 10.80 24.56 -32.37
N ASP A 126 9.53 24.15 -32.34
CA ASP A 126 8.45 25.13 -32.28
C ASP A 126 8.44 25.85 -30.93
N LYS A 127 8.04 27.13 -30.95
CA LYS A 127 8.08 28.00 -29.78
C LYS A 127 7.30 27.45 -28.57
N THR A 128 6.21 26.71 -28.80
CA THR A 128 5.39 26.21 -27.69
C THR A 128 6.10 25.07 -26.96
N THR A 129 6.70 24.14 -27.72
CA THR A 129 7.52 23.07 -27.15
C THR A 129 8.75 23.64 -26.43
N ASP A 130 9.41 24.62 -27.04
CA ASP A 130 10.55 25.35 -26.49
C ASP A 130 10.22 26.04 -25.16
N ASP A 131 9.16 26.86 -25.12
CA ASP A 131 8.75 27.58 -23.90
C ASP A 131 8.43 26.59 -22.74
N LYS A 132 7.83 25.44 -23.05
CA LYS A 132 7.54 24.38 -22.06
C LYS A 132 8.79 23.65 -21.57
N LEU A 133 9.70 23.32 -22.49
CA LEU A 133 10.99 22.72 -22.19
C LEU A 133 11.74 23.59 -21.19
N HIS A 134 11.82 24.88 -21.47
CA HIS A 134 12.50 25.83 -20.59
C HIS A 134 11.82 25.92 -19.23
N ASP A 135 10.49 26.00 -19.19
CA ASP A 135 9.76 26.09 -17.93
C ASP A 135 10.02 24.88 -17.01
N PHE A 136 9.95 23.65 -17.53
CA PHE A 136 10.19 22.49 -16.67
C PHE A 136 11.67 22.26 -16.35
N VAL A 137 12.61 22.56 -17.26
CA VAL A 137 14.06 22.46 -16.99
C VAL A 137 14.46 23.46 -15.90
N ASN A 138 13.94 24.69 -15.97
CA ASN A 138 14.12 25.70 -14.92
C ASN A 138 13.64 25.20 -13.56
N LYS A 139 12.44 24.62 -13.53
CA LYS A 139 11.86 24.07 -12.29
C LYS A 139 12.66 22.90 -11.74
N ALA A 140 13.07 21.98 -12.61
CA ALA A 140 13.80 20.76 -12.26
C ALA A 140 15.26 21.01 -11.86
N GLY A 141 15.82 22.14 -12.28
CA GLY A 141 17.22 22.53 -12.06
C GLY A 141 18.07 22.27 -13.30
N HIS A 142 18.56 23.36 -13.93
CA HIS A 142 19.35 23.34 -15.16
C HIS A 142 20.47 22.31 -15.21
N SER A 143 21.22 22.16 -14.10
CA SER A 143 22.37 21.23 -14.04
C SER A 143 22.01 19.77 -14.26
N ASN A 144 20.71 19.43 -14.23
CA ASN A 144 20.22 18.07 -14.46
C ASN A 144 19.94 17.77 -15.93
N PHE A 145 20.06 18.77 -16.83
CA PHE A 145 19.78 18.62 -18.27
C PHE A 145 20.95 19.08 -19.15
N PRO A 146 22.19 18.60 -18.93
CA PRO A 146 23.39 19.12 -19.61
C PRO A 146 23.33 19.05 -21.14
N ASN A 147 22.55 18.15 -21.73
CA ASN A 147 22.42 18.05 -23.19
C ASN A 147 21.38 19.02 -23.77
N ILE A 148 20.46 19.52 -22.94
CA ILE A 148 19.45 20.50 -23.33
C ILE A 148 19.95 21.93 -23.10
N VAL A 149 20.69 22.17 -22.00
CA VAL A 149 21.21 23.50 -21.64
C VAL A 149 22.67 23.64 -22.02
N ARG A 150 22.92 24.03 -23.27
CA ARG A 150 24.27 24.01 -23.85
C ARG A 150 25.11 25.27 -23.60
N THR A 151 24.50 26.41 -23.32
CA THR A 151 25.22 27.68 -23.32
C THR A 151 25.89 27.95 -21.96
N ALA A 152 27.13 28.46 -21.99
CA ALA A 152 27.89 28.79 -20.79
C ALA A 152 27.25 29.90 -19.94
N ASP A 153 26.27 30.62 -20.50
CA ASP A 153 25.47 31.65 -19.84
C ASP A 153 24.07 31.15 -19.40
N GLY A 154 23.74 29.88 -19.66
CA GLY A 154 22.43 29.30 -19.36
C GLY A 154 21.30 29.88 -20.21
N SER A 155 21.60 30.55 -21.32
CA SER A 155 20.60 30.99 -22.28
C SER A 155 20.02 29.81 -23.04
N PHE A 156 18.70 29.76 -23.10
CA PHE A 156 18.02 28.81 -23.96
C PHE A 156 17.81 29.40 -25.36
N ASP A 157 17.98 28.55 -26.38
CA ASP A 157 17.51 28.80 -27.74
C ASP A 157 16.68 27.61 -28.24
N ASN A 158 15.96 27.83 -29.33
CA ASN A 158 15.11 26.81 -29.94
C ASN A 158 15.84 26.03 -31.06
N LEU A 159 17.18 26.03 -31.04
CA LEU A 159 18.03 25.46 -32.09
C LEU A 159 18.87 24.33 -31.53
N HIS A 160 18.54 23.10 -31.91
CA HIS A 160 19.18 21.91 -31.36
C HIS A 160 20.01 21.17 -32.40
N PHE A 161 21.19 20.71 -32.03
CA PHE A 161 21.88 19.68 -32.80
C PHE A 161 21.18 18.33 -32.66
N LYS A 162 21.39 17.43 -33.62
CA LYS A 162 20.84 16.07 -33.55
C LYS A 162 21.21 15.35 -32.24
N TYR A 163 22.47 15.42 -31.82
CA TYR A 163 22.90 14.75 -30.59
C TYR A 163 22.22 15.33 -29.32
N GLU A 164 21.82 16.60 -29.33
CA GLU A 164 21.10 17.25 -28.22
C GLU A 164 19.67 16.77 -28.15
N LEU A 165 19.05 16.51 -29.31
CA LEU A 165 17.74 15.85 -29.36
C LEU A 165 17.84 14.41 -28.84
N ASP A 166 18.82 13.65 -29.31
CA ASP A 166 19.02 12.24 -28.96
C ASP A 166 19.31 12.04 -27.45
N ASP A 167 20.26 12.81 -26.89
CA ASP A 167 20.63 12.70 -25.48
C ASP A 167 19.67 13.48 -24.57
N GLY A 168 19.15 14.62 -25.01
CA GLY A 168 18.12 15.38 -24.30
C GLY A 168 16.82 14.58 -24.13
N LEU A 169 16.44 13.75 -25.11
CA LEU A 169 15.29 12.84 -24.97
C LEU A 169 15.48 11.86 -23.80
N LYS A 170 16.71 11.38 -23.56
CA LYS A 170 16.99 10.49 -22.42
C LYS A 170 16.82 11.22 -21.09
N GLU A 171 17.28 12.47 -21.00
CA GLU A 171 17.12 13.33 -19.82
C GLU A 171 15.64 13.62 -19.54
N ILE A 172 14.87 13.96 -20.58
CA ILE A 172 13.42 14.18 -20.50
C ILE A 172 12.71 12.92 -19.99
N LYS A 173 13.03 11.75 -20.54
CA LYS A 173 12.46 10.46 -20.10
C LYS A 173 12.80 10.15 -18.64
N GLN A 174 14.04 10.40 -18.23
CA GLN A 174 14.44 10.22 -16.84
C GLN A 174 13.67 11.15 -15.88
N TYR A 175 13.47 12.42 -16.25
CA TYR A 175 12.70 13.36 -15.44
C TYR A 175 11.21 13.00 -15.40
N LYS A 176 10.65 12.49 -16.50
CA LYS A 176 9.28 11.95 -16.54
C LYS A 176 9.10 10.79 -15.57
N GLU A 177 10.03 9.83 -15.56
CA GLU A 177 10.00 8.69 -14.62
C GLU A 177 10.07 9.15 -13.17
N PHE A 178 10.93 10.14 -12.89
CA PHE A 178 11.02 10.78 -11.58
C PHE A 178 9.67 11.39 -11.16
N LEU A 179 9.08 12.25 -11.98
CA LEU A 179 7.79 12.89 -11.69
C LEU A 179 6.68 11.85 -11.49
N THR A 180 6.62 10.84 -12.34
CA THR A 180 5.63 9.75 -12.24
C THR A 180 5.77 9.01 -10.92
N SER A 181 7.00 8.68 -10.51
CA SER A 181 7.27 7.99 -9.25
C SER A 181 6.95 8.86 -8.03
N MET A 182 7.28 10.15 -8.09
CA MET A 182 6.96 11.12 -7.05
C MET A 182 5.45 11.33 -6.89
N ILE A 183 4.71 11.53 -8.00
CA ILE A 183 3.25 11.68 -7.99
C ILE A 183 2.61 10.46 -7.33
N LYS A 184 2.98 9.25 -7.76
CA LYS A 184 2.47 8.01 -7.18
C LYS A 184 2.74 7.92 -5.67
N SER A 185 3.94 8.31 -5.24
CA SER A 185 4.36 8.27 -3.83
C SER A 185 3.71 9.35 -2.96
N VAL A 186 3.24 10.44 -3.55
CA VAL A 186 2.48 11.48 -2.83
C VAL A 186 0.99 11.10 -2.78
N GLU A 187 0.43 10.58 -3.88
CA GLU A 187 -0.98 10.16 -3.94
C GLU A 187 -1.29 8.99 -3.02
N ASN A 188 -0.37 8.04 -2.88
CA ASN A 188 -0.52 6.92 -1.95
C ASN A 188 -0.17 7.30 -0.48
N GLY A 189 0.15 8.59 -0.21
CA GLY A 189 0.43 9.12 1.11
C GLY A 189 1.79 8.74 1.69
N THR A 190 2.73 8.24 0.89
CA THR A 190 4.05 7.80 1.36
C THR A 190 5.00 8.97 1.57
N ILE A 191 5.04 9.89 0.62
CA ILE A 191 5.72 11.18 0.73
C ILE A 191 4.68 12.19 1.21
N PRO A 192 4.76 12.65 2.47
CA PRO A 192 3.85 13.66 2.94
C PRO A 192 4.12 15.00 2.21
N LYS A 193 3.04 15.76 2.00
CA LYS A 193 3.06 16.96 1.13
C LYS A 193 3.98 18.06 1.66
N ASP A 194 4.27 18.06 2.95
CA ASP A 194 5.20 18.99 3.62
C ASP A 194 6.67 18.75 3.24
N MET A 195 7.01 17.56 2.72
CA MET A 195 8.32 17.29 2.14
C MET A 195 8.51 17.94 0.77
N LEU A 196 7.44 18.35 0.11
CA LEU A 196 7.49 19.11 -1.14
C LEU A 196 7.74 20.60 -0.88
N GLY A 197 8.06 21.34 -1.94
CA GLY A 197 8.19 22.78 -1.87
C GLY A 197 9.31 23.34 -2.74
N LYS A 198 9.11 24.61 -3.14
CA LYS A 198 10.05 25.34 -3.97
C LYS A 198 11.46 25.36 -3.37
N GLY A 199 12.45 24.98 -4.18
CA GLY A 199 13.86 25.01 -3.80
C GLY A 199 14.28 23.89 -2.85
N LYS A 200 13.40 22.93 -2.54
CA LYS A 200 13.79 21.69 -1.88
C LYS A 200 14.29 20.69 -2.91
N THR A 201 15.22 19.85 -2.51
CA THR A 201 15.61 18.65 -3.27
C THR A 201 15.17 17.41 -2.50
N LEU A 202 15.21 16.28 -3.17
CA LEU A 202 14.89 15.00 -2.55
C LEU A 202 15.92 14.65 -1.46
N ASP A 203 15.49 14.59 -0.19
CA ASP A 203 16.34 14.13 0.91
C ASP A 203 16.33 12.59 0.97
N THR A 204 17.37 12.00 0.40
CA THR A 204 17.54 10.53 0.32
C THR A 204 17.69 9.87 1.69
N ASN A 205 18.20 10.59 2.71
CA ASN A 205 18.30 10.07 4.07
C ASN A 205 16.92 10.01 4.74
N ASN A 206 16.09 11.04 4.53
CA ASN A 206 14.70 11.01 4.99
C ASN A 206 13.92 9.90 4.30
N ILE A 207 14.14 9.68 2.99
CA ILE A 207 13.50 8.56 2.27
C ILE A 207 13.93 7.21 2.82
N ASN A 208 15.22 6.99 3.08
CA ASN A 208 15.70 5.77 3.72
C ASN A 208 15.07 5.55 5.10
N SER A 209 14.90 6.63 5.87
CA SER A 209 14.24 6.59 7.18
C SER A 209 12.75 6.23 7.05
N LEU A 210 12.06 6.78 6.06
CA LEU A 210 10.66 6.44 5.75
C LEU A 210 10.52 4.98 5.31
N ILE A 211 11.40 4.48 4.43
CA ILE A 211 11.45 3.08 4.00
C ILE A 211 11.57 2.17 5.22
N THR A 212 12.54 2.45 6.10
CA THR A 212 12.78 1.67 7.31
C THR A 212 11.56 1.69 8.25
N SER A 213 10.94 2.86 8.44
CA SER A 213 9.73 3.01 9.24
C SER A 213 8.55 2.18 8.70
N LEU A 214 8.34 2.19 7.38
CA LEU A 214 7.29 1.42 6.72
C LEU A 214 7.55 -0.09 6.84
N GLN A 215 8.80 -0.52 6.67
CA GLN A 215 9.19 -1.92 6.85
C GLN A 215 8.94 -2.39 8.28
N HIS A 216 9.32 -1.61 9.29
CA HIS A 216 9.02 -1.94 10.68
C HIS A 216 7.51 -1.98 10.97
N LYS A 217 6.71 -1.09 10.38
CA LYS A 217 5.25 -1.16 10.52
C LYS A 217 4.69 -2.45 9.91
N ALA A 218 5.20 -2.87 8.75
CA ALA A 218 4.80 -4.13 8.13
C ALA A 218 5.22 -5.35 8.99
N GLU A 219 6.43 -5.34 9.54
CA GLU A 219 6.93 -6.38 10.45
C GLU A 219 6.07 -6.49 11.72
N ASN A 220 5.67 -5.35 12.31
CA ASN A 220 4.79 -5.33 13.47
C ASN A 220 3.43 -5.95 13.16
N CYS A 221 2.81 -5.61 12.02
CA CYS A 221 1.57 -6.26 11.59
C CYS A 221 1.74 -7.78 11.45
N ASN A 222 2.87 -8.24 10.92
CA ASN A 222 3.14 -9.67 10.77
C ASN A 222 3.34 -10.37 12.12
N SER A 223 4.05 -9.73 13.05
CA SER A 223 4.23 -10.22 14.42
C SER A 223 2.90 -10.29 15.20
N ASP A 224 2.06 -9.27 15.06
CA ASP A 224 0.72 -9.25 15.66
C ASP A 224 -0.16 -10.36 15.09
N ASN A 225 -0.08 -10.59 13.77
CA ASN A 225 -0.75 -11.70 13.10
C ASN A 225 -0.30 -13.06 13.62
N GLN A 226 1.00 -13.26 13.86
CA GLN A 226 1.50 -14.50 14.46
C GLN A 226 0.91 -14.71 15.87
N THR A 227 0.84 -13.64 16.67
CA THR A 227 0.24 -13.70 18.00
C THR A 227 -1.26 -14.03 17.94
N GLN A 228 -1.99 -13.42 17.02
CA GLN A 228 -3.40 -13.70 16.80
C GLN A 228 -3.63 -15.12 16.26
N MET A 229 -2.72 -15.65 15.45
CA MET A 229 -2.78 -17.03 14.93
C MET A 229 -2.72 -18.05 16.08
N VAL A 230 -1.88 -17.83 17.08
CA VAL A 230 -1.81 -18.72 18.26
C VAL A 230 -3.13 -18.68 19.05
N LYS A 231 -3.70 -17.49 19.25
CA LYS A 231 -5.01 -17.34 19.91
C LYS A 231 -6.14 -18.00 19.10
N LEU A 232 -6.09 -17.89 17.78
CA LEU A 232 -7.03 -18.57 16.89
C LEU A 232 -6.91 -20.10 17.02
N GLN A 233 -5.70 -20.63 17.02
CA GLN A 233 -5.46 -22.08 17.16
C GLN A 233 -5.98 -22.61 18.50
N ASP A 234 -5.73 -21.90 19.60
CA ASP A 234 -6.29 -22.23 20.92
C ASP A 234 -7.82 -22.25 20.89
N LYS A 235 -8.45 -21.21 20.32
CA LYS A 235 -9.92 -21.15 20.21
C LYS A 235 -10.51 -22.21 19.31
N MET A 236 -9.86 -22.56 18.21
CA MET A 236 -10.28 -23.67 17.35
C MET A 236 -10.08 -25.03 18.02
N GLY A 237 -9.03 -25.21 18.81
CA GLY A 237 -8.82 -26.40 19.64
C GLY A 237 -9.93 -26.57 20.67
N GLN A 238 -10.26 -25.51 21.41
CA GLN A 238 -11.38 -25.51 22.35
C GLN A 238 -12.72 -25.77 21.66
N TYR A 239 -12.99 -25.09 20.53
CA TYR A 239 -14.19 -25.32 19.73
C TYR A 239 -14.37 -26.80 19.39
N ASN A 240 -13.34 -27.44 18.82
CA ASN A 240 -13.39 -28.84 18.44
C ASN A 240 -13.62 -29.77 19.65
N ALA A 241 -12.97 -29.49 20.78
CA ALA A 241 -13.13 -30.25 22.00
C ALA A 241 -14.58 -30.19 22.53
N TYR A 242 -15.21 -29.01 22.56
CA TYR A 242 -16.59 -28.85 23.03
C TYR A 242 -17.63 -29.43 22.07
N VAL A 243 -17.41 -29.35 20.75
CA VAL A 243 -18.29 -30.01 19.77
C VAL A 243 -18.23 -31.54 19.90
N SER A 244 -17.02 -32.09 20.07
CA SER A 244 -16.84 -33.53 20.31
C SER A 244 -17.51 -33.96 21.63
N GLY A 245 -17.24 -33.24 22.72
CA GLY A 245 -17.81 -33.53 24.02
C GLY A 245 -19.33 -33.44 24.06
N SER A 246 -19.92 -32.47 23.34
CA SER A 246 -21.38 -32.40 23.17
C SER A 246 -21.93 -33.63 22.45
N SER A 247 -21.27 -34.05 21.38
CA SER A 247 -21.65 -35.25 20.63
C SER A 247 -21.61 -36.51 21.49
N ASP A 248 -20.60 -36.64 22.36
CA ASP A 248 -20.48 -37.75 23.31
C ASP A 248 -21.59 -37.75 24.36
N MET A 249 -21.99 -36.57 24.87
CA MET A 249 -23.11 -36.44 25.80
C MET A 249 -24.44 -36.85 25.17
N ILE A 250 -24.69 -36.43 23.92
CA ILE A 250 -25.89 -36.81 23.16
C ILE A 250 -25.92 -38.33 22.96
N LYS A 251 -24.80 -38.93 22.56
CA LYS A 251 -24.68 -40.38 22.36
C LYS A 251 -24.93 -41.16 23.64
N THR A 252 -24.31 -40.73 24.75
CA THR A 252 -24.48 -41.37 26.06
C THR A 252 -25.92 -41.29 26.54
N GLY A 253 -26.55 -40.11 26.43
CA GLY A 253 -27.96 -39.93 26.76
C GLY A 253 -28.89 -40.83 25.93
N SER A 254 -28.64 -40.95 24.62
CA SER A 254 -29.41 -41.82 23.72
C SER A 254 -29.28 -43.30 24.09
N GLN A 255 -28.06 -43.77 24.39
CA GLN A 255 -27.82 -45.15 24.81
C GLN A 255 -28.51 -45.49 26.14
N LEU A 256 -28.44 -44.59 27.12
CA LEU A 256 -29.13 -44.75 28.39
C LEU A 256 -30.65 -44.85 28.18
N GLN A 257 -31.23 -43.95 27.39
CA GLN A 257 -32.66 -43.97 27.08
C GLN A 257 -33.08 -45.30 26.41
N GLN A 258 -32.30 -45.79 25.44
CA GLN A 258 -32.57 -47.07 24.79
C GLN A 258 -32.45 -48.26 25.76
N SER A 259 -31.50 -48.23 26.70
CA SER A 259 -31.35 -49.29 27.71
C SER A 259 -32.54 -49.36 28.68
N ILE A 260 -33.15 -48.22 29.01
CA ILE A 260 -34.34 -48.16 29.86
C ILE A 260 -35.58 -48.61 29.10
N LEU A 261 -35.73 -48.21 27.83
CA LEU A 261 -36.89 -48.56 26.99
C LEU A 261 -36.91 -50.02 26.50
N ARG A 262 -35.79 -50.74 26.62
CA ARG A 262 -35.66 -52.16 26.22
C ARG A 262 -35.90 -53.15 27.37
N ASN A 263 -36.14 -52.65 28.59
CA ASN A 263 -36.65 -53.43 29.74
C ASN A 263 -38.16 -53.24 29.87
#